data_AF-A0AA87NNN6-F1
#
_entry.id   AF-A0AA87NNN6-F1
#
_cell.length_a   1.000
_cell.length_b   1.000
_cell.length_c   1.000
_cell.angle_alpha   90.00
_cell.angle_beta   90.00
_cell.angle_gamma   90.00
#
_symmetry.space_group_name_H-M   'P 1'
#
loop_
_entity.id
_entity.type
_entity.pdbx_description
1 polymer ?
#
loop_
_entity_poly.entity_id
_entity_poly.type
_entity_poly.pdbx_seq_one_letter_code
_entity_poly.pdbx_strand_id
1 'polypeptide(L)' 'MKTDNVIVDKSKAFALKVIGLYKKLCDTNREFVMSKQLLKSGTSIGANIKEAQQGQSKADFYAKLLG' A
#
# COMPACT_ATOMS: atom_id res chain seq x y z
N MET A 1 19.06 -0.81 17.06
CA MET A 1 17.71 -0.25 17.29
C MET A 1 16.91 -0.41 16.02
N LYS A 2 15.77 -1.11 16.05
CA LYS A 2 14.81 -1.01 14.94
C LYS A 2 14.29 0.42 14.98
N THR A 3 14.58 1.20 13.94
CA THR A 3 13.92 2.48 13.74
C THR A 3 12.48 2.13 13.35
N ASP A 4 11.57 2.15 14.31
CA ASP A 4 10.15 1.87 14.06
C ASP A 4 9.61 2.93 13.09
N ASN A 5 9.60 2.61 11.79
CA ASN A 5 9.05 3.48 10.79
C ASN A 5 7.53 3.29 10.76
N VAL A 6 6.85 4.12 11.56
CA VAL A 6 5.38 4.12 11.72
C VAL A 6 4.64 4.09 10.39
N ILE A 7 5.17 4.74 9.34
CA ILE A 7 4.56 4.77 8.01
C ILE A 7 4.65 3.40 7.31
N VAL A 8 5.78 2.69 7.46
CA VAL A 8 5.96 1.33 6.93
C VAL A 8 5.02 0.36 7.61
N ASP A 9 4.93 0.41 8.94
CA ASP A 9 4.09 -0.52 9.69
C ASP A 9 2.60 -0.28 9.39
N LYS A 10 2.17 0.98 9.36
CA LYS A 10 0.79 1.34 9.03
C LYS A 10 0.42 0.99 7.59
N SER A 11 1.29 1.25 6.62
CA SER A 11 1.01 0.92 5.22
C SER A 11 0.96 -0.58 4.97
N LYS A 12 1.81 -1.36 5.62
CA LYS A 12 1.75 -2.83 5.58
C LYS A 12 0.47 -3.37 6.20
N ALA A 13 0.08 -2.87 7.38
CA ALA A 13 -1.17 -3.27 8.02
C ALA A 13 -2.40 -2.88 7.17
N PHE A 14 -2.37 -1.72 6.52
CA PHE A 14 -3.42 -1.28 5.60
C PHE A 14 -3.52 -2.20 4.38
N ALA A 15 -2.39 -2.55 3.74
CA ALA A 15 -2.38 -3.46 2.59
C ALA A 15 -3.00 -4.81 2.92
N LEU A 16 -2.73 -5.38 4.11
CA LEU A 16 -3.35 -6.63 4.57
C LEU A 16 -4.87 -6.51 4.70
N LYS A 17 -5.37 -5.38 5.22
CA LYS A 17 -6.82 -5.11 5.30
C LYS A 17 -7.46 -5.00 3.92
N VAL A 18 -6.82 -4.31 2.98
CA VAL A 18 -7.30 -4.18 1.60
C VAL A 18 -7.39 -5.55 0.92
N ILE A 19 -6.39 -6.41 1.10
CA ILE A 19 -6.40 -7.78 0.57
C ILE A 19 -7.58 -8.59 1.15
N GLY A 20 -7.82 -8.48 2.46
CA GLY A 20 -8.96 -9.13 3.11
C GLY A 20 -10.31 -8.62 2.57
N LEU A 21 -10.45 -7.31 2.40
CA LEU A 21 -11.64 -6.69 1.84
C LEU A 21 -11.87 -7.11 0.39
N TYR A 22 -10.82 -7.12 -0.45
CA TYR A 22 -10.88 -7.57 -1.83
C TYR A 22 -11.46 -8.99 -1.93
N LYS A 23 -10.93 -9.93 -1.13
CA LYS A 23 -11.45 -11.30 -1.08
C LYS A 23 -12.94 -11.33 -0.72
N LYS A 24 -13.33 -10.60 0.33
CA LYS A 24 -14.74 -10.52 0.75
C LYS A 24 -15.65 -9.98 -0.36
N LEU A 25 -15.24 -8.91 -1.05
CA LEU A 25 -16.00 -8.31 -2.15
C LEU A 25 -16.14 -9.27 -3.34
N CYS A 26 -15.09 -10.00 -3.68
CA CYS A 26 -15.14 -11.01 -4.76
C CYS A 26 -15.98 -12.24 -4.38
N ASP A 27 -15.86 -12.72 -3.15
CA ASP A 27 -16.50 -13.97 -2.71
C ASP A 27 -17.97 -13.76 -2.35
N THR A 28 -18.30 -12.66 -1.66
CA THR A 28 -19.65 -12.37 -1.15
C THR A 28 -20.46 -11.53 -2.13
N ASN A 29 -19.90 -10.42 -2.60
CA ASN A 29 -20.62 -9.45 -3.41
C ASN A 29 -20.49 -9.72 -4.92
N ARG A 30 -19.63 -10.65 -5.32
CA ARG A 30 -19.28 -10.91 -6.74
C ARG A 30 -18.88 -9.62 -7.47
N GLU A 31 -18.18 -8.73 -6.77
CA GLU A 31 -17.70 -7.46 -7.32
C GLU A 31 -16.21 -7.60 -7.69
N PHE A 32 -15.87 -7.30 -8.94
CA PHE A 32 -14.55 -7.59 -9.52
C PHE A 32 -13.87 -6.39 -10.20
N VAL A 33 -14.60 -5.30 -10.42
CA VAL A 33 -14.09 -4.14 -11.16
C VAL A 33 -13.51 -3.13 -10.17
N MET A 34 -14.33 -2.65 -9.23
CA MET A 34 -13.91 -1.66 -8.24
C MET A 34 -12.98 -2.28 -7.19
N SER A 35 -13.24 -3.53 -6.78
CA SER A 35 -12.43 -4.29 -5.84
C SER A 35 -11.00 -4.46 -6.37
N LYS A 36 -10.85 -4.71 -7.67
CA LYS A 36 -9.55 -4.81 -8.33
C LYS A 36 -8.82 -3.47 -8.38
N GLN A 37 -9.53 -2.36 -8.61
CA GLN A 37 -8.94 -1.02 -8.54
C GLN A 37 -8.47 -0.70 -7.11
N LEU A 38 -9.31 -0.98 -6.12
CA LEU A 38 -9.00 -0.80 -4.70
C LEU A 38 -7.81 -1.65 -4.26
N LEU A 39 -7.72 -2.90 -4.71
CA LEU A 39 -6.60 -3.79 -4.40
C LEU A 39 -5.27 -3.19 -4.91
N LYS A 40 -5.27 -2.68 -6.14
CA LYS A 40 -4.09 -2.08 -6.75
C LYS A 40 -3.67 -0.81 -6.02
N SER A 41 -4.59 0.15 -5.85
CA SER A 41 -4.28 1.42 -5.20
C SER A 41 -3.95 1.26 -3.71
N GLY A 42 -4.60 0.32 -3.02
CA GLY A 42 -4.35 0.11 -1.60
C GLY A 42 -3.03 -0.59 -1.30
N THR A 43 -2.54 -1.45 -2.20
CA THR A 43 -1.25 -2.14 -2.04
C THR A 43 -0.08 -1.31 -2.58
N SER A 44 -0.31 -0.42 -3.56
CA SER A 44 0.73 0.48 -4.10
C SER A 44 1.28 1.44 -3.05
N ILE A 45 0.50 1.88 -2.07
CA ILE A 45 0.96 2.75 -0.98
C ILE A 45 2.20 2.16 -0.26
N GLY A 46 2.15 0.88 0.11
CA GLY A 46 3.27 0.21 0.77
C GLY A 46 4.46 -0.01 -0.17
N ALA A 47 4.22 -0.23 -1.46
CA ALA A 47 5.27 -0.35 -2.47
C ALA A 47 6.00 1.00 -2.65
N ASN A 48 5.26 2.09 -2.80
CA ASN A 48 5.79 3.45 -2.94
C ASN A 48 6.62 3.86 -1.71
N ILE A 49 6.13 3.56 -0.50
CA ILE A 49 6.89 3.79 0.74
C ILE A 49 8.20 2.98 0.75
N LYS A 50 8.16 1.70 0.36
CA LYS A 50 9.35 0.85 0.29
C LYS A 50 10.36 1.39 -0.71
N GLU A 51 9.91 1.84 -1.87
CA GLU A 51 10.79 2.44 -2.88
C GLU A 51 11.36 3.79 -2.44
N ALA A 52 10.58 4.58 -1.70
CA ALA A 52 11.03 5.85 -1.13
C ALA A 52 12.13 5.63 -0.07
N GLN A 53 12.03 4.57 0.75
CA GLN A 53 13.09 4.20 1.70
C GLN A 53 14.40 3.77 1.01
N GLN A 54 14.33 3.33 -0.24
CA GLN A 54 15.49 2.93 -1.04
C GLN A 54 16.03 4.09 -1.91
N GLY A 55 15.35 5.25 -1.93
CA GLY A 55 15.79 6.43 -2.68
C GLY A 55 17.08 7.02 -2.11
N GLN A 56 18.02 7.38 -2.98
CA GLN A 56 19.32 7.95 -2.60
C GLN A 56 19.23 9.40 -2.10
N SER A 57 18.13 10.10 -2.39
CA SER A 57 17.94 11.52 -2.04
C SER A 57 16.59 11.80 -1.38
N LYS A 58 16.50 12.89 -0.59
CA LYS A 58 15.22 13.37 -0.05
C LYS A 58 14.22 13.75 -1.15
N ALA A 59 14.70 14.19 -2.31
CA ALA A 59 13.86 14.53 -3.45
C ALA A 59 13.19 13.27 -4.04
N ASP A 60 13.94 12.17 -4.19
CA ASP A 60 13.38 10.87 -4.61
C ASP A 60 12.35 10.34 -3.61
N PHE A 61 12.58 10.55 -2.31
CA PHE A 61 11.63 10.17 -1.28
C PHE A 61 10.28 10.88 -1.46
N TYR A 62 10.27 12.20 -1.67
CA TYR A 62 9.03 12.96 -1.89
C TYR A 62 8.34 12.62 -3.20
N ALA A 63 9.10 12.46 -4.29
CA ALA A 63 8.54 12.12 -5.60
C ALA A 63 7.80 10.77 -5.58
N LYS A 64 8.37 9.78 -4.88
CA LYS A 64 7.77 8.43 -4.77
C LYS A 64 6.66 8.31 -3.75
N LEU A 65 6.64 9.15 -2.71
CA LEU A 65 5.57 9.14 -1.72
C LEU A 65 4.29 9.84 -2.21
N LEU A 66 4.42 10.80 -3.14
CA LEU A 66 3.32 11.61 -3.66
C LEU A 66 2.82 11.19 -5.06
N GLY A 67 3.62 10.42 -5.82
CA GLY A 67 3.22 9.79 -7.09
C GLY A 67 2.57 8.44 -6.90
#